data_AF-A0A6A7RWU9-F1
#
_entry.id   AF-A0A6A7RWU9-F1
#
_cell.length_a   1.000
_cell.length_b   1.000
_cell.length_c   1.000
_cell.angle_alpha   90.00
_cell.angle_beta   90.00
_cell.angle_gamma   90.00
#
_symmetry.space_group_name_H-M   'P 1'
#
loop_
_entity.id
_entity.type
_entity.pdbx_description
1 polymer ?
#
loop_
_entity_poly.entity_id
_entity_poly.type
_entity_poly.pdbx_seq_one_letter_code
_entity_poly.pdbx_strand_id
1 'polypeptide(L)'
;MAMKQQVRVIKTQHDYDAAIARLSALMDDEIASDSIEEAELELLALVIESWERSKVAPVSPDPIDAILFCMDQQNLSKKNLVPYLGSLSKVSEVLARKRPLSLAMIRSIHRHLDIPADILLGGTDENDIDLSADPNDDYDRFPWQEMLAGDTWATSPEASDRPNSVLKS
;
A
#
# COMPACT_ATOMS: atom_id res chain seq x y z
N MET A 1 -30.32 -6.34 36.54
CA MET A 1 -30.73 -5.49 35.39
C MET A 1 -29.54 -5.43 34.45
N ALA A 2 -29.56 -6.17 33.33
CA ALA A 2 -28.51 -6.08 32.33
C ALA A 2 -28.62 -4.71 31.65
N MET A 3 -27.58 -3.89 31.75
CA MET A 3 -27.53 -2.62 31.02
C MET A 3 -27.42 -2.96 29.54
N LYS A 4 -28.47 -2.63 28.79
CA LYS A 4 -28.53 -2.75 27.33
C LYS A 4 -27.53 -1.76 26.73
N GLN A 5 -26.27 -2.18 26.61
CA GLN A 5 -25.23 -1.34 26.04
C GLN A 5 -25.49 -1.27 24.54
N GLN A 6 -26.02 -0.13 24.09
CA GLN A 6 -26.24 0.11 22.69
C GLN A 6 -24.87 0.28 22.02
N VAL A 7 -24.48 -0.69 21.20
CA VAL A 7 -23.24 -0.63 20.42
C VAL A 7 -23.32 0.58 19.50
N ARG A 8 -22.24 1.38 19.50
CA ARG A 8 -22.14 2.65 18.77
C ARG A 8 -20.77 2.73 18.13
N VAL A 9 -20.69 3.52 17.06
CA VAL A 9 -19.43 3.80 16.37
C VAL A 9 -18.40 4.37 17.34
N ILE A 10 -17.22 3.74 17.40
CA ILE A 10 -16.09 4.17 18.21
C ILE A 10 -15.50 5.44 17.58
N LYS A 11 -15.33 6.50 18.37
CA LYS A 11 -14.76 7.79 17.91
C LYS A 11 -13.49 8.16 18.66
N THR A 12 -13.38 7.73 19.92
CA THR A 12 -12.26 8.04 20.81
C THR A 12 -11.56 6.78 21.28
N GLN A 13 -10.33 6.92 21.78
CA GLN A 13 -9.59 5.81 22.40
C GLN A 13 -10.35 5.22 23.60
N HIS A 14 -11.02 6.07 24.38
CA HIS A 14 -11.80 5.62 25.52
C HIS A 14 -12.99 4.73 25.11
N ASP A 15 -13.67 5.07 24.02
CA ASP A 15 -14.74 4.24 23.46
C ASP A 15 -14.20 2.88 23.00
N TYR A 16 -12.98 2.87 22.43
CA TYR A 16 -12.30 1.65 21.99
C TYR A 16 -11.93 0.75 23.16
N ASP A 17 -11.29 1.30 24.20
CA ASP A 17 -10.89 0.53 25.38
C ASP A 17 -12.11 -0.08 26.09
N ALA A 18 -13.22 0.68 26.16
CA ALA A 18 -14.48 0.19 26.70
C ALA A 18 -15.10 -0.92 25.83
N ALA A 19 -15.04 -0.80 24.50
CA ALA A 19 -15.53 -1.80 23.57
C ALA A 19 -14.71 -3.10 23.64
N ILE A 20 -13.37 -3.01 23.72
CA ILE A 20 -12.48 -4.16 23.90
C ILE A 20 -12.77 -4.86 25.22
N ALA A 21 -12.88 -4.13 26.33
CA ALA A 21 -13.20 -4.71 27.63
C ALA A 21 -14.55 -5.45 27.64
N ARG A 22 -15.55 -4.89 26.93
CA ARG A 22 -16.87 -5.53 26.79
C ARG A 22 -16.80 -6.78 25.91
N LEU A 23 -16.09 -6.72 24.78
CA LEU A 23 -15.88 -7.85 23.89
C LEU A 23 -15.21 -9.01 24.64
N SER A 24 -14.12 -8.73 25.38
CA SER A 24 -13.42 -9.75 26.18
C SER A 24 -14.33 -10.39 27.23
N ALA A 25 -15.13 -9.60 27.94
CA ALA A 25 -16.07 -10.14 28.92
C ALA A 25 -17.12 -11.07 28.27
N LEU A 26 -17.60 -10.73 27.07
CA LEU A 26 -18.52 -11.58 26.32
C LEU A 26 -17.85 -12.86 25.80
N MET A 27 -16.57 -12.83 25.43
CA MET A 27 -15.82 -14.03 25.01
C MET A 27 -15.57 -15.00 26.16
N ASP A 28 -15.45 -14.52 27.39
CA ASP A 28 -15.25 -15.33 28.60
C ASP A 28 -16.57 -15.95 29.12
N ASP A 29 -17.72 -15.38 28.72
CA ASP A 29 -19.05 -15.89 29.05
C ASP A 29 -19.46 -17.04 28.11
N GLU A 30 -20.17 -18.04 28.63
CA GLU A 30 -20.73 -19.12 27.81
C GLU A 30 -22.03 -18.64 27.15
N ILE A 31 -21.87 -18.00 25.98
CA ILE A 31 -22.96 -17.40 25.21
C ILE A 31 -23.69 -18.48 24.38
N ALA A 32 -25.03 -18.48 24.42
CA ALA A 32 -25.85 -19.33 23.57
C ALA A 32 -25.91 -18.79 22.14
N SER A 33 -25.96 -19.67 21.14
CA SER A 33 -26.19 -19.29 19.75
C SER A 33 -27.57 -18.66 19.55
N ASP A 34 -27.68 -17.72 18.61
CA ASP A 34 -28.84 -16.85 18.32
C ASP A 34 -29.26 -15.95 19.51
N SER A 35 -28.35 -15.68 20.44
CA SER A 35 -28.61 -14.80 21.57
C SER A 35 -28.37 -13.32 21.24
N ILE A 36 -28.90 -12.43 22.10
CA ILE A 36 -28.69 -10.99 21.97
C ILE A 36 -27.20 -10.66 22.23
N GLU A 37 -26.57 -11.44 23.10
CA GLU A 37 -25.18 -11.35 23.49
C GLU A 37 -24.24 -11.75 22.34
N GLU A 38 -24.59 -12.75 21.53
CA GLU A 38 -23.85 -13.10 20.30
C GLU A 38 -23.93 -11.96 19.27
N ALA A 39 -25.13 -11.42 19.05
CA ALA A 39 -25.31 -10.26 18.17
C ALA A 39 -24.55 -9.01 18.67
N GLU A 40 -24.44 -8.83 20.00
CA GLU A 40 -23.63 -7.76 20.61
C GLU A 40 -22.13 -7.99 20.34
N LEU A 41 -21.65 -9.22 20.51
CA LEU A 41 -20.26 -9.63 20.26
C LEU A 41 -19.86 -9.36 18.80
N GLU A 42 -20.66 -9.81 17.85
CA GLU A 42 -20.42 -9.61 16.41
C GLU A 42 -20.36 -8.12 16.05
N LEU A 43 -21.30 -7.32 16.58
CA LEU A 43 -21.37 -5.90 16.30
C LEU A 43 -20.21 -5.14 16.94
N LEU A 44 -19.78 -5.52 18.15
CA LEU A 44 -18.59 -4.96 18.79
C LEU A 44 -17.33 -5.25 17.97
N ALA A 45 -17.14 -6.50 17.53
CA ALA A 45 -16.00 -6.89 16.71
C ALA A 45 -15.93 -6.04 15.42
N LEU A 46 -17.06 -5.85 14.73
CA LEU A 46 -17.14 -5.06 13.50
C LEU A 46 -16.74 -3.59 13.73
N VAL A 47 -17.25 -2.96 14.79
CA VAL A 47 -16.96 -1.55 15.06
C VAL A 47 -15.52 -1.36 15.51
N ILE A 48 -14.98 -2.27 16.32
CA ILE A 48 -13.57 -2.29 16.74
C ILE A 48 -12.66 -2.38 15.51
N GLU A 49 -12.89 -3.35 14.63
CA GLU A 49 -12.12 -3.52 13.39
C GLU A 49 -12.17 -2.26 12.52
N SER A 50 -13.37 -1.66 12.39
CA SER A 50 -13.54 -0.44 11.59
C SER A 50 -12.71 0.73 12.12
N TRP A 51 -12.60 0.85 13.46
CA TRP A 51 -11.86 1.92 14.09
C TRP A 51 -10.35 1.67 14.01
N GLU A 52 -9.88 0.44 14.24
CA GLU A 52 -8.47 0.08 14.09
C GLU A 52 -7.97 0.35 12.67
N ARG A 53 -8.75 -0.06 11.66
CA ARG A 53 -8.45 0.20 10.26
C ARG A 53 -8.36 1.70 9.93
N SER A 54 -9.09 2.55 10.66
CA SER A 54 -9.02 4.01 10.50
C SER A 54 -7.80 4.66 11.18
N LYS A 55 -7.19 3.98 12.15
CA LYS A 55 -6.08 4.50 12.96
C LYS A 55 -4.72 3.95 12.56
N VAL A 56 -4.70 2.73 12.01
CA VAL A 56 -3.49 2.10 11.51
C VAL A 56 -3.42 2.41 10.02
N ALA A 57 -2.45 3.25 9.62
CA ALA A 57 -2.07 3.33 8.22
C ALA A 57 -1.75 1.91 7.75
N PRO A 58 -2.19 1.48 6.55
CA PRO A 58 -1.85 0.16 6.05
C PRO A 58 -0.33 0.03 6.09
N VAL A 59 0.17 -0.79 7.02
CA VAL A 59 1.60 -1.06 7.13
C VAL A 59 1.92 -1.89 5.90
N SER A 60 2.43 -1.23 4.86
CA SER A 60 3.01 -1.96 3.75
C SER A 60 4.26 -2.63 4.29
N PRO A 61 4.34 -3.97 4.29
CA PRO A 61 5.55 -4.64 4.76
C PRO A 61 6.73 -4.22 3.88
N ASP A 62 7.91 -4.13 4.49
CA ASP A 62 9.16 -3.90 3.75
C ASP A 62 9.31 -5.00 2.67
N PRO A 63 9.58 -4.65 1.40
CA PRO A 63 9.79 -5.61 0.33
C PRO A 63 10.76 -6.74 0.68
N ILE A 64 11.82 -6.43 1.41
CA ILE A 64 12.85 -7.40 1.82
C ILE A 64 12.33 -8.33 2.90
N ASP A 65 11.54 -7.83 3.86
CA ASP A 65 10.93 -8.69 4.88
C ASP A 65 9.89 -9.63 4.26
N ALA A 66 9.12 -9.16 3.27
CA ALA A 66 8.21 -10.01 2.52
C ALA A 66 8.96 -11.15 1.79
N ILE A 67 10.11 -10.84 1.17
CA ILE A 67 10.97 -11.85 0.54
C ILE A 67 11.51 -12.86 1.56
N LEU A 68 12.02 -12.38 2.70
CA LEU A 68 12.56 -13.24 3.76
C LEU A 68 11.48 -14.16 4.34
N PHE A 69 10.27 -13.65 4.55
CA PHE A 69 9.13 -14.43 4.98
C PHE A 69 8.79 -15.53 3.97
N CYS A 70 8.71 -15.21 2.68
CA CYS A 70 8.49 -16.23 1.65
C CYS A 70 9.62 -17.26 1.58
N MET A 71 10.88 -16.84 1.78
CA MET A 71 12.00 -17.78 1.86
C MET A 71 11.83 -18.77 3.01
N ASP A 72 11.41 -18.30 4.18
CA ASP A 72 11.20 -19.16 5.35
C ASP A 72 10.05 -20.15 5.11
N GLN A 73 8.90 -19.65 4.66
CA GLN A 73 7.71 -20.45 4.38
C GLN A 73 7.94 -21.52 3.29
N GLN A 74 8.79 -21.23 2.31
CA GLN A 74 9.11 -22.14 1.20
C GLN A 74 10.45 -22.88 1.42
N ASN A 75 11.09 -22.70 2.58
CA ASN A 75 12.39 -23.28 2.92
C ASN A 75 13.48 -23.03 1.86
N LEU A 76 13.50 -21.82 1.28
CA LEU A 76 14.41 -21.40 0.21
C LEU A 76 15.71 -20.85 0.78
N SER A 77 16.83 -21.23 0.16
CA SER A 77 18.14 -20.65 0.47
C SER A 77 18.44 -19.44 -0.44
N LYS A 78 19.43 -18.63 -0.04
CA LYS A 78 19.94 -17.53 -0.90
C LYS A 78 20.37 -17.99 -2.29
N LYS A 79 20.81 -19.25 -2.43
CA LYS A 79 21.20 -19.81 -3.74
C LYS A 79 20.00 -19.97 -4.67
N ASN A 80 18.81 -20.20 -4.13
CA ASN A 80 17.59 -20.35 -4.91
C ASN A 80 17.09 -19.03 -5.51
N LEU A 81 17.54 -17.89 -4.98
CA LEU A 81 17.20 -16.55 -5.49
C LEU A 81 18.13 -16.06 -6.61
N VAL A 82 19.25 -16.74 -6.84
CA VAL A 82 20.23 -16.40 -7.89
C VAL A 82 19.57 -16.25 -9.28
N PRO A 83 18.65 -17.13 -9.72
CA PRO A 83 17.98 -16.96 -11.01
C PRO A 83 17.15 -15.68 -11.12
N TYR A 84 16.69 -15.10 -10.01
CA TYR A 84 15.76 -13.97 -9.98
C TYR A 84 16.46 -12.64 -9.68
N LEU A 85 17.51 -12.67 -8.87
CA LEU A 85 18.26 -11.49 -8.43
C LEU A 85 19.64 -11.37 -9.08
N GLY A 86 20.15 -12.42 -9.71
CA GLY A 86 21.47 -12.46 -10.34
C GLY A 86 22.52 -13.17 -9.45
N SER A 87 23.70 -12.58 -9.26
CA SER A 87 24.78 -13.28 -8.53
C SER A 87 24.47 -13.44 -7.03
N LEU A 88 25.13 -14.42 -6.37
CA LEU A 88 24.98 -14.64 -4.92
C LEU A 88 25.37 -13.41 -4.09
N SER A 89 26.36 -12.63 -4.54
CA SER A 89 26.71 -11.33 -3.92
C SER A 89 25.53 -10.38 -3.96
N LYS A 90 24.91 -10.25 -5.13
CA LYS A 90 23.77 -9.36 -5.36
C LYS A 90 22.56 -9.78 -4.53
N VAL A 91 22.26 -11.08 -4.45
CA VAL A 91 21.24 -11.61 -3.53
C VAL A 91 21.52 -11.17 -2.10
N SER A 92 22.75 -11.36 -1.61
CA SER A 92 23.07 -11.01 -0.22
C SER A 92 23.05 -9.50 0.04
N GLU A 93 23.42 -8.67 -0.94
CA GLU A 93 23.33 -7.22 -0.86
C GLU A 93 21.88 -6.74 -0.77
N VAL A 94 21.00 -7.30 -1.62
CA VAL A 94 19.56 -6.99 -1.63
C VAL A 94 18.90 -7.41 -0.31
N LEU A 95 19.11 -8.65 0.14
CA LEU A 95 18.57 -9.14 1.42
C LEU A 95 19.11 -8.38 2.63
N ALA A 96 20.29 -7.75 2.50
CA ALA A 96 20.87 -6.89 3.52
C ALA A 96 20.49 -5.40 3.35
N ARG A 97 19.56 -5.07 2.44
CA ARG A 97 19.13 -3.69 2.12
C ARG A 97 20.25 -2.76 1.64
N LYS A 98 21.40 -3.30 1.26
CA LYS A 98 22.53 -2.51 0.74
C LYS A 98 22.33 -2.08 -0.72
N ARG A 99 21.38 -2.72 -1.40
CA ARG A 99 21.03 -2.48 -2.79
C ARG A 99 19.51 -2.53 -2.94
N PRO A 100 18.89 -1.52 -3.59
CA PRO A 100 17.46 -1.55 -3.86
C PRO A 100 17.11 -2.63 -4.91
N LEU A 101 15.87 -3.11 -4.87
CA LEU A 101 15.33 -3.98 -5.91
C LEU A 101 15.16 -3.21 -7.22
N SER A 102 15.63 -3.77 -8.32
CA SER A 102 15.32 -3.20 -9.64
C SER A 102 13.95 -3.68 -10.14
N LEU A 103 13.33 -2.95 -11.07
CA LEU A 103 12.06 -3.34 -11.67
C LEU A 103 12.09 -4.75 -12.28
N ALA A 104 13.22 -5.15 -12.87
CA ALA A 104 13.40 -6.50 -13.41
C ALA A 104 13.42 -7.56 -12.29
N MET A 105 14.04 -7.26 -11.14
CA MET A 105 14.02 -8.12 -9.96
C MET A 105 12.61 -8.24 -9.39
N ILE A 106 11.91 -7.12 -9.22
CA ILE A 106 10.53 -7.07 -8.72
C ILE A 106 9.63 -7.96 -9.56
N ARG A 107 9.65 -7.79 -10.89
CA ARG A 107 8.87 -8.62 -11.83
C ARG A 107 9.24 -10.10 -11.77
N SER A 108 10.50 -10.42 -11.47
CA SER A 108 10.95 -11.82 -11.37
C SER A 108 10.50 -12.44 -10.05
N ILE A 109 10.68 -11.73 -8.94
CA ILE A 109 10.22 -12.17 -7.62
C ILE A 109 8.70 -12.32 -7.60
N HIS A 110 7.95 -11.34 -8.09
CA HIS A 110 6.49 -11.43 -8.19
C HIS A 110 6.03 -12.72 -8.88
N ARG A 111 6.65 -13.06 -10.02
CA ARG A 111 6.25 -14.22 -10.83
C ARG A 111 6.66 -15.57 -10.21
N HIS A 112 7.66 -15.59 -9.34
CA HIS A 112 8.28 -16.84 -8.88
C HIS A 112 8.12 -17.11 -7.39
N LEU A 113 7.93 -16.07 -6.58
CA LEU A 113 7.67 -16.17 -5.14
C LEU A 113 6.22 -15.80 -4.80
N ASP A 114 5.39 -15.46 -5.79
CA ASP A 114 3.99 -15.05 -5.64
C ASP A 114 3.78 -13.91 -4.63
N ILE A 115 4.74 -12.97 -4.59
CA ILE A 115 4.65 -11.76 -3.77
C ILE A 115 3.97 -10.66 -4.58
N PRO A 116 2.85 -10.07 -4.10
CA PRO A 116 2.17 -8.96 -4.75
C PRO A 116 3.11 -7.82 -5.11
N ALA A 117 2.92 -7.23 -6.30
CA ALA A 117 3.83 -6.22 -6.82
C ALA A 117 3.79 -4.96 -5.95
N ASP A 118 2.60 -4.62 -5.45
CA ASP A 118 2.39 -3.47 -4.58
C ASP A 118 3.22 -3.55 -3.29
N ILE A 119 3.42 -4.76 -2.75
CA ILE A 119 4.31 -4.99 -1.60
C ILE A 119 5.77 -4.79 -1.99
N LEU A 120 6.20 -5.31 -3.14
CA LEU A 120 7.59 -5.21 -3.61
C LEU A 120 7.98 -3.79 -4.07
N LEU A 121 6.99 -2.99 -4.45
CA LEU A 121 7.13 -1.58 -4.80
C LEU A 121 7.13 -0.68 -3.55
N GLY A 122 6.80 -1.22 -2.38
CA GLY A 122 6.73 -0.53 -1.10
C GLY A 122 8.03 0.18 -0.75
N GLY A 123 8.14 1.44 -1.15
CA GLY A 123 9.36 2.23 -1.08
C GLY A 123 9.55 3.20 -2.25
N THR A 124 8.49 3.76 -2.84
CA THR A 124 8.68 5.11 -3.40
C THR A 124 8.86 6.01 -2.19
N ASP A 125 10.11 6.33 -1.84
CA ASP A 125 10.36 7.49 -1.04
C ASP A 125 9.54 8.62 -1.68
N GLU A 126 8.69 9.32 -0.93
CA GLU A 126 8.01 10.54 -1.42
C GLU A 126 9.03 11.57 -1.98
N ASN A 127 10.32 11.33 -1.79
CA ASN A 127 11.47 12.09 -2.26
C ASN A 127 12.03 11.68 -3.65
N ASP A 128 11.59 10.58 -4.27
CA ASP A 128 12.17 10.15 -5.56
C ASP A 128 11.66 10.96 -6.76
N ILE A 129 10.51 11.63 -6.60
CA ILE A 129 9.94 12.51 -7.63
C ILE A 129 9.59 13.84 -6.95
N ASP A 130 10.55 14.76 -6.94
CA ASP A 130 10.27 16.15 -6.59
C ASP A 130 9.48 16.80 -7.73
N LEU A 131 8.15 16.63 -7.70
CA LEU A 131 7.21 17.29 -8.61
C LEU A 131 7.21 18.83 -8.42
N SER A 132 7.87 19.34 -7.37
CA SER A 132 8.03 20.77 -7.12
C SER A 132 9.33 21.34 -7.71
N ALA A 133 10.27 20.49 -8.12
CA ALA A 133 11.42 20.91 -8.89
C ALA A 133 10.96 21.25 -10.31
N ASP A 134 11.20 22.51 -10.72
CA ASP A 134 11.07 22.91 -12.11
C ASP A 134 12.02 22.03 -12.95
N PRO A 135 11.53 21.20 -13.89
CA PRO A 135 12.40 20.41 -14.74
C PRO A 135 13.33 21.37 -15.48
N ASN A 136 14.64 21.28 -15.22
CA ASN A 136 15.66 22.05 -15.93
C ASN A 136 15.87 21.49 -17.36
N ASP A 137 14.76 21.26 -18.06
CA ASP A 137 14.72 20.78 -19.42
C ASP A 137 14.89 21.97 -20.35
N ASP A 138 15.82 21.86 -21.30
CA ASP A 138 16.07 22.85 -22.33
C ASP A 138 14.94 22.78 -23.37
N TYR A 139 13.80 23.37 -23.03
CA TYR A 139 12.59 23.41 -23.85
C TYR A 139 12.79 24.12 -25.20
N ASP A 140 13.87 24.90 -25.36
CA ASP A 140 14.22 25.58 -26.60
C ASP A 140 14.83 24.63 -27.66
N ARG A 141 15.31 23.45 -27.24
CA ARG A 141 15.82 22.41 -28.15
C ARG A 141 14.74 21.49 -28.69
N PHE A 142 13.54 21.53 -28.11
CA PHE A 142 12.45 20.66 -28.53
C PHE A 142 11.86 21.18 -29.86
N PRO A 143 11.60 20.32 -30.86
CA PRO A 143 11.19 20.74 -32.20
C PRO A 143 9.69 21.09 -32.24
N TRP A 144 9.25 22.01 -31.37
CA TRP A 144 7.85 22.43 -31.24
C TRP A 144 7.24 22.86 -32.57
N GLN A 145 8.02 23.54 -33.41
CA GLN A 145 7.56 24.07 -34.69
C GLN A 145 7.24 22.96 -35.70
N GLU A 146 8.03 21.88 -35.74
CA GLU A 146 7.79 20.73 -36.62
C GLU A 146 6.62 19.89 -36.13
N MET A 147 6.47 19.73 -34.81
CA MET A 147 5.36 19.00 -34.20
C MET A 147 4.02 19.73 -34.34
N LEU A 148 4.01 21.06 -34.29
CA LEU A 148 2.82 21.88 -34.51
C LEU A 148 2.44 21.99 -35.99
N ALA A 149 3.42 21.91 -36.90
CA ALA A 149 3.19 21.92 -38.35
C ALA A 149 2.71 20.57 -38.89
N GLY A 150 3.03 19.47 -38.20
CA GLY A 150 2.41 18.17 -38.43
C GLY A 150 1.00 18.14 -37.87
N ASP A 151 0.00 18.32 -38.72
CA ASP A 151 -1.45 18.21 -38.42
C ASP A 151 -1.89 16.83 -37.88
N THR A 152 -0.98 15.98 -37.41
CA THR A 152 -1.29 14.64 -36.93
C THR A 152 -1.89 14.59 -35.53
N TRP A 153 -1.79 15.67 -34.73
CA TRP A 153 -2.36 15.72 -33.38
C TRP A 153 -3.64 16.58 -33.28
N ALA A 154 -3.89 17.48 -34.24
CA ALA A 154 -5.00 18.43 -34.22
C ALA A 154 -6.36 17.85 -34.67
N THR A 155 -6.38 16.65 -35.27
CA THR A 155 -7.62 15.95 -35.69
C THR A 155 -8.18 14.97 -34.66
N SER A 156 -7.68 14.94 -33.42
CA SER A 156 -8.33 14.18 -32.34
C SER A 156 -9.46 15.01 -31.69
N PRO A 157 -10.69 14.50 -31.54
CA PRO A 157 -11.82 15.24 -30.94
C PRO A 157 -11.63 15.63 -29.47
N GLU A 158 -10.56 15.19 -28.83
CA GLU A 158 -10.44 15.14 -27.37
C GLU A 158 -9.43 16.15 -26.77
N ALA A 159 -8.98 17.12 -27.57
CA ALA A 159 -8.01 18.14 -27.12
C ALA A 159 -8.64 19.49 -26.74
N SER A 160 -9.92 19.51 -26.36
CA SER A 160 -10.64 20.76 -26.04
C SER A 160 -10.62 21.17 -24.56
N ASP A 161 -9.85 20.51 -23.70
CA ASP A 161 -9.79 20.89 -22.28
C ASP A 161 -8.36 21.17 -21.83
N ARG A 162 -7.81 22.26 -22.36
CA ARG A 162 -6.66 22.96 -21.76
C ARG A 162 -7.17 24.23 -21.08
N PRO A 163 -7.21 24.32 -19.74
CA PRO A 163 -7.32 25.61 -19.08
C PRO A 163 -5.99 26.36 -19.25
N ASN A 164 -5.96 27.28 -20.22
CA ASN A 164 -4.87 28.22 -20.43
C ASN A 164 -5.35 29.63 -20.11
N SER A 165 -4.80 30.25 -19.05
CA SER A 165 -4.53 31.70 -18.97
C SER A 165 -3.80 31.95 -17.65
N VAL A 166 -2.47 31.80 -17.62
CA VAL A 166 -1.49 32.89 -17.83
C VAL A 166 -1.69 34.08 -16.88
N LEU A 167 -0.64 34.31 -16.08
CA LEU A 167 -0.34 35.56 -15.41
C LEU A 167 -0.38 36.78 -16.36
N LYS A 168 -0.80 37.91 -15.77
CA LYS A 168 -0.48 39.33 -16.08
C LYS A 168 -1.58 40.17 -16.75
N SER A 169 -2.22 40.97 -15.91
CA SER A 169 -2.01 42.43 -15.91
C SER A 169 -1.79 42.89 -14.47
#